data_AF-A0A2N5FI98-F1
#
_entry.id   AF-A0A2N5FI98-F1
#
_cell.length_a   1.000
_cell.length_b   1.000
_cell.length_c   1.000
_cell.angle_alpha   90.00
_cell.angle_beta   90.00
_cell.angle_gamma   90.00
#
_symmetry.space_group_name_H-M   'P 1'
#
loop_
_entity.id
_entity.type
_entity.pdbx_description
1 polymer ?
#
loop_
_entity_poly.entity_id
_entity_poly.type
_entity_poly.pdbx_seq_one_letter_code
_entity_poly.pdbx_strand_id
1 'polypeptide(L)'
;MMKFTLKCFVLCSVLLVGVLLGMQHANEGLVKMKGYQDPDLSSAFEVKNDSSGELEASVLGVSHNLEEKQNKLEEMEAFNFFSQMGKKLASLVSAVITGMITLFADIAESLFQ
;
A
#
# COMPACT_ATOMS: atom_id res chain seq x y z
N MET A 1 2.03 -29.29 24.55
CA MET A 1 2.92 -28.90 23.44
C MET A 1 2.37 -29.26 22.06
N MET A 2 2.07 -30.53 21.76
CA MET A 2 1.65 -30.97 20.41
C MET A 2 0.40 -30.26 19.83
N LYS A 3 -0.62 -29.98 20.65
CA LYS A 3 -1.83 -29.25 20.22
C LYS A 3 -1.54 -27.79 19.82
N PHE A 4 -0.54 -27.16 20.44
CA PHE A 4 -0.13 -25.79 20.12
C PHE A 4 0.69 -25.78 18.83
N THR A 5 1.63 -26.71 18.68
CA THR A 5 2.41 -26.89 17.44
C THR A 5 1.51 -27.19 16.24
N LEU A 6 0.49 -28.03 16.40
CA LEU A 6 -0.46 -28.33 15.32
C LEU A 6 -1.28 -27.10 14.91
N LYS A 7 -1.77 -26.30 15.88
CA LYS A 7 -2.48 -25.04 15.59
C LYS A 7 -1.58 -24.05 14.85
N CYS A 8 -0.33 -23.91 15.29
CA CYS A 8 0.65 -23.05 14.64
C CYS A 8 0.96 -23.52 13.22
N PHE A 9 1.16 -24.83 13.04
CA PHE A 9 1.41 -25.44 11.74
C PHE A 9 0.26 -25.20 10.76
N VAL A 10 -0.99 -25.43 11.20
CA VAL A 10 -2.18 -25.16 10.38
C VAL A 10 -2.30 -23.67 10.03
N LEU A 11 -2.05 -22.77 10.98
CA LEU A 11 -2.05 -21.32 10.73
C LEU A 11 -0.99 -20.94 9.68
N CYS A 12 0.23 -21.44 9.82
CA CYS A 12 1.31 -21.24 8.84
C CYS A 12 0.93 -21.79 7.46
N SER A 13 0.33 -22.98 7.38
CA SER A 13 -0.13 -23.56 6.12
C SER A 13 -1.19 -22.70 5.44
N VAL A 14 -2.17 -22.20 6.20
CA VAL A 14 -3.22 -21.31 5.67
C VAL A 14 -2.62 -20.00 5.14
N LEU A 15 -1.70 -19.39 5.88
CA LEU A 15 -1.01 -18.17 5.45
C LEU A 15 -0.17 -18.41 4.19
N LEU A 16 0.53 -19.53 4.11
CA LEU A 16 1.35 -19.90 2.95
C LEU A 16 0.50 -20.08 1.69
N VAL A 17 -0.66 -20.74 1.80
CA VAL A 17 -1.62 -20.85 0.69
C VAL A 17 -2.14 -19.46 0.29
N GLY A 18 -2.46 -18.60 1.26
CA GLY A 18 -2.88 -17.23 0.99
C GLY A 18 -1.84 -16.42 0.22
N VAL A 19 -0.55 -16.56 0.55
CA VAL A 19 0.55 -15.89 -0.17
C VAL A 19 0.67 -16.43 -1.60
N LEU A 20 0.61 -17.75 -1.80
CA LEU A 20 0.71 -18.35 -3.14
C LEU A 20 -0.44 -17.90 -4.05
N LEU A 21 -1.67 -17.88 -3.53
CA LEU A 21 -2.83 -17.37 -4.27
C LEU A 21 -2.70 -15.86 -4.56
N GLY A 22 -2.21 -15.09 -3.58
CA GLY A 22 -1.96 -13.66 -3.76
C GLY A 22 -0.92 -13.37 -4.85
N MET A 23 0.15 -14.17 -4.93
CA MET A 23 1.16 -14.05 -5.99
C MET A 23 0.58 -14.36 -7.37
N GLN A 24 -0.29 -15.38 -7.49
CA GLN A 24 -0.98 -15.68 -8.75
C GLN A 24 -1.90 -14.54 -9.17
N HIS A 25 -2.70 -14.01 -8.23
CA HIS A 25 -3.61 -12.91 -8.51
C HIS A 25 -2.87 -11.62 -8.87
N ALA A 26 -1.74 -11.33 -8.22
CA ALA A 26 -0.88 -10.20 -8.56
C ALA A 26 -0.26 -10.36 -9.95
N ASN A 27 0.17 -11.57 -10.33
CA ASN A 27 0.71 -11.84 -11.67
C ASN A 27 -0.35 -11.61 -12.76
N GLU A 28 -1.57 -12.09 -12.56
CA GLU A 28 -2.69 -11.82 -13.47
C GLU A 28 -3.04 -10.32 -13.53
N GLY A 29 -3.02 -9.63 -12.39
CA GLY A 29 -3.21 -8.18 -12.30
C GLY A 29 -2.14 -7.40 -13.08
N LEU A 30 -0.88 -7.83 -12.98
CA LEU A 30 0.24 -7.23 -13.72
C LEU A 30 0.11 -7.46 -15.24
N VAL A 31 -0.30 -8.67 -15.67
CA VAL A 31 -0.56 -8.96 -17.09
C VAL A 31 -1.68 -8.08 -17.63
N LYS A 32 -2.76 -7.90 -16.85
CA LYS A 32 -3.89 -7.04 -17.20
C LYS A 32 -3.52 -5.56 -17.26
N MET A 33 -2.60 -5.10 -16.41
CA MET A 33 -2.09 -3.73 -16.41
C MET A 33 -1.06 -3.45 -17.51
N LYS A 34 -0.36 -4.46 -18.02
CA LYS A 34 0.61 -4.32 -19.12
C LYS A 34 -0.03 -4.20 -20.50
N GLY A 35 -1.37 -4.29 -20.62
CA GLY A 35 -2.05 -4.07 -21.89
C GLY A 35 -1.66 -5.05 -22.99
N TYR A 36 -1.25 -6.28 -22.65
CA TYR A 36 -0.82 -7.32 -23.60
C TYR A 36 -1.94 -7.80 -24.56
N GLN A 37 -3.13 -7.18 -24.51
CA GLN A 37 -4.25 -7.38 -25.43
C GLN A 37 -4.57 -6.14 -26.29
N ASP A 38 -3.72 -5.10 -26.27
CA ASP A 38 -3.81 -3.97 -27.19
C ASP A 38 -2.73 -4.11 -28.28
N PRO A 39 -3.11 -4.47 -29.53
CA PRO A 39 -2.21 -4.45 -30.69
C PRO A 39 -1.59 -3.07 -30.97
N ASP A 40 -2.16 -2.00 -30.40
CA ASP A 40 -1.70 -0.62 -30.57
C ASP A 40 -0.59 -0.21 -29.58
N LEU A 41 -0.36 -0.95 -28.49
CA LEU A 41 0.71 -0.62 -27.53
C LEU A 41 2.11 -1.02 -28.02
N SER A 42 2.23 -1.85 -29.07
CA SER A 42 3.52 -2.12 -29.72
C SER A 42 3.98 -1.00 -30.67
N SER A 43 3.14 0.01 -30.94
CA SER A 43 3.41 1.04 -31.97
C SER A 43 3.73 2.44 -31.42
N ALA A 44 3.97 2.61 -30.13
CA ALA A 44 4.40 3.91 -29.58
C ALA A 44 5.90 4.21 -29.77
N PHE A 45 6.65 3.30 -30.43
CA PHE A 45 8.05 3.52 -30.78
C PHE A 45 8.30 3.09 -32.24
N GLU A 46 7.57 3.71 -33.18
CA GLU A 46 7.87 3.54 -34.60
C GLU A 46 9.12 4.38 -34.95
N VAL A 47 10.31 3.79 -34.77
CA VAL A 47 11.55 4.34 -35.34
C VAL A 47 11.50 4.08 -36.85
N LYS A 48 10.93 5.02 -37.60
CA LYS A 48 11.13 5.05 -39.04
C LYS A 48 12.55 5.57 -39.30
N ASN A 49 13.44 4.64 -39.64
CA ASN A 49 14.70 4.97 -40.31
C ASN A 49 14.37 5.55 -41.69
N ASP A 50 14.36 6.87 -41.80
CA ASP A 50 14.53 7.54 -43.09
C ASP A 50 15.99 8.00 -43.24
N SER A 51 16.43 8.00 -44.48
CA SER A 51 17.82 7.93 -44.95
C SER A 51 18.56 9.29 -44.86
N SER A 52 18.17 10.15 -43.93
CA SER A 52 18.68 11.52 -43.83
C SER A 52 18.61 12.04 -42.39
N GLY A 53 19.63 11.68 -41.60
CA GLY A 53 20.43 12.64 -40.82
C GLY A 53 19.82 13.51 -39.72
N GLU A 54 18.51 13.55 -39.45
CA GLU A 54 17.95 14.38 -38.36
C GLU A 54 16.95 13.59 -37.50
N LEU A 55 17.38 13.32 -36.25
CA LEU A 55 16.59 12.66 -35.22
C LEU A 55 15.59 13.66 -34.62
N GLU A 56 14.40 13.78 -35.20
CA GLU A 56 13.28 14.50 -34.57
C GLU A 56 12.49 13.55 -33.65
N ALA A 57 12.86 13.53 -32.37
CA ALA A 57 12.04 12.94 -31.31
C ALA A 57 10.89 13.91 -30.97
N SER A 58 9.74 13.74 -31.63
CA SER A 58 8.54 14.52 -31.33
C SER A 58 7.95 14.09 -29.99
N VAL A 59 8.19 14.93 -28.97
CA VAL A 59 7.59 14.89 -27.65
C VAL A 59 6.08 15.19 -27.79
N LEU A 60 5.25 14.14 -27.87
CA LEU A 60 3.82 14.22 -27.55
C LEU A 60 3.71 14.58 -26.05
N GLY A 61 3.16 15.69 -25.59
CA GLY A 61 2.25 16.64 -26.18
C GLY A 61 1.35 17.16 -25.05
N VAL A 62 1.75 18.28 -24.47
CA VAL A 62 0.90 19.31 -23.83
C VAL A 62 0.18 18.97 -22.51
N SER A 63 0.83 19.40 -21.42
CA SER A 63 0.26 20.11 -20.26
C SER A 63 -1.28 20.24 -20.17
N HIS A 64 -1.89 19.44 -19.30
CA HIS A 64 -3.08 19.89 -18.56
C HIS A 64 -3.01 19.38 -17.12
N ASN A 65 -2.85 20.34 -16.20
CA ASN A 65 -3.04 20.27 -14.75
C ASN A 65 -2.70 18.94 -14.05
N LEU A 66 -1.39 18.67 -13.93
CA LEU A 66 -0.87 17.68 -12.98
C LEU A 66 -1.23 18.03 -11.53
N GLU A 67 -1.34 19.32 -11.22
CA GLU A 67 -1.65 19.84 -9.87
C GLU A 67 -3.09 19.49 -9.43
N GLU A 68 -4.06 19.54 -10.34
CA GLU A 68 -5.47 19.23 -10.05
C GLU A 68 -5.71 17.71 -9.89
N LYS A 69 -4.93 16.87 -10.58
CA LYS A 69 -4.93 15.41 -10.40
C LYS A 69 -4.17 14.98 -9.15
N GLN A 70 -3.09 15.67 -8.78
CA GLN A 70 -2.38 15.43 -7.52
C GLN A 70 -3.27 15.75 -6.31
N ASN A 71 -3.96 16.89 -6.33
CA ASN A 71 -4.84 17.30 -5.23
C ASN A 71 -6.01 16.31 -5.02
N LYS A 72 -6.60 15.78 -6.11
CA LYS A 72 -7.64 14.74 -6.01
C LYS A 72 -7.13 13.37 -5.54
N LEU A 73 -5.88 13.01 -5.80
CA LEU A 73 -5.27 11.77 -5.29
C LEU A 73 -4.92 11.89 -3.80
N GLU A 74 -4.50 13.08 -3.38
CA GLU A 74 -4.23 13.41 -1.97
C GLU A 74 -5.52 13.43 -1.13
N GLU A 75 -6.62 13.87 -1.72
CA GLU A 75 -7.94 13.95 -1.07
C GLU A 75 -8.66 12.59 -0.99
N MET A 76 -8.41 11.65 -1.92
CA MET A 76 -9.25 10.44 -2.07
C MET A 76 -8.85 9.21 -1.25
N GLU A 77 -7.58 8.96 -0.88
CA GLU A 77 -7.21 7.58 -0.47
C GLU A 77 -6.76 7.38 0.98
N ALA A 78 -6.00 8.30 1.60
CA ALA A 78 -5.34 8.00 2.87
C ALA A 78 -5.89 8.76 4.09
N PHE A 79 -6.44 9.96 3.91
CA PHE A 79 -6.54 10.87 5.05
C PHE A 79 -7.84 10.82 5.85
N ASN A 80 -8.90 10.14 5.38
CA ASN A 80 -10.15 10.11 6.14
C ASN A 80 -10.43 8.75 6.79
N PHE A 81 -10.34 7.63 6.04
CA PHE A 81 -10.61 6.31 6.61
C PHE A 81 -9.47 5.80 7.52
N PHE A 82 -8.23 5.81 7.02
CA PHE A 82 -7.07 5.41 7.82
C PHE A 82 -6.79 6.38 8.97
N SER A 83 -7.06 7.68 8.80
CA SER A 83 -6.93 8.66 9.88
C SER A 83 -7.99 8.47 10.96
N GLN A 84 -9.25 8.20 10.61
CA GLN A 84 -10.28 7.88 11.61
C GLN A 84 -9.97 6.57 12.36
N MET A 85 -9.48 5.55 11.65
CA MET A 85 -9.06 4.30 12.28
C MET A 85 -7.82 4.50 13.16
N GLY A 86 -6.83 5.25 12.69
CA GLY A 86 -5.63 5.63 13.43
C GLY A 86 -5.93 6.48 14.66
N LYS A 87 -6.90 7.41 14.58
CA LYS A 87 -7.37 8.20 15.73
C LYS A 87 -8.00 7.33 16.81
N LYS A 88 -8.84 6.35 16.42
CA LYS A 88 -9.42 5.39 17.38
C LYS A 88 -8.35 4.52 18.03
N LEU A 89 -7.39 4.02 17.24
CA LEU A 89 -6.27 3.23 17.74
C LEU A 89 -5.40 4.04 18.69
N ALA A 90 -5.03 5.27 18.31
CA ALA A 90 -4.24 6.18 19.12
C ALA A 90 -4.95 6.51 20.44
N SER A 91 -6.25 6.76 20.41
CA SER A 91 -7.04 7.03 21.62
C SER A 91 -7.04 5.85 22.60
N LEU A 92 -7.17 4.61 22.08
CA LEU A 92 -7.07 3.39 22.89
C LEU A 92 -5.68 3.24 23.51
N VAL A 93 -4.63 3.42 22.71
CA VAL A 93 -3.24 3.31 23.18
C VAL A 93 -2.95 4.38 24.22
N SER A 94 -3.35 5.63 24.00
CA SER A 94 -3.20 6.71 24.96
C SER A 94 -3.94 6.42 26.26
N ALA A 95 -5.18 5.94 26.22
CA ALA A 95 -5.94 5.61 27.42
C ALA A 95 -5.27 4.51 28.26
N VAL A 96 -4.72 3.47 27.60
CA VAL A 96 -3.98 2.40 28.26
C VAL A 96 -2.69 2.93 28.91
N ILE A 97 -1.92 3.74 28.18
CA ILE A 97 -0.68 4.32 28.70
C ILE A 97 -0.94 5.25 29.88
N THR A 98 -1.93 6.14 29.76
CA THR A 98 -2.32 7.03 30.86
C THR A 98 -2.78 6.23 32.07
N GLY A 99 -3.59 5.19 31.86
CA GLY A 99 -4.03 4.30 32.94
C GLY A 99 -2.87 3.59 33.65
N MET A 100 -1.88 3.11 32.89
CA MET A 100 -0.67 2.53 33.48
C MET A 100 0.12 3.55 34.29
N ILE A 101 0.35 4.75 33.74
CA ILE A 101 1.09 5.82 34.44
C ILE A 101 0.38 6.19 35.75
N THR A 102 -0.95 6.32 35.75
CA THR A 102 -1.70 6.62 36.98
C THR A 102 -1.58 5.49 38.01
N LEU A 103 -1.65 4.22 37.60
CA LEU A 103 -1.46 3.10 38.53
C LEU A 103 -0.06 3.08 39.14
N PHE A 104 0.97 3.37 38.34
CA PHE A 104 2.34 3.50 38.84
C PHE A 104 2.50 4.69 39.79
N ALA A 105 1.86 5.82 39.48
CA ALA A 105 1.85 7.00 40.33
C ALA A 105 1.16 6.70 41.68
N ASP A 106 -0.04 6.10 41.65
CA ASP A 106 -0.80 5.75 42.86
C ASP A 106 -0.03 4.74 43.75
N ILE A 107 0.62 3.74 43.13
CA ILE A 107 1.46 2.77 43.87
C ILE A 107 2.67 3.47 44.49
N ALA A 108 3.36 4.33 43.75
CA ALA A 108 4.50 5.08 44.26
C ALA A 108 4.07 5.99 45.42
N GLU A 109 2.94 6.69 45.30
CA GLU A 109 2.39 7.55 46.36
C GLU A 109 2.03 6.73 47.61
N SER A 110 1.45 5.54 47.45
CA SER A 110 1.13 4.63 48.57
C SER A 110 2.36 4.05 49.29
N LEU A 111 3.53 4.03 48.63
CA LEU A 111 4.79 3.55 49.21
C LEU A 111 5.61 4.67 49.87
N PHE A 112 5.34 5.93 49.52
CA PHE A 112 6.00 7.11 50.06
C PHE A 112 5.20 7.84 51.16
N GLN A 113 3.94 7.46 51.39
CA GLN A 113 3.14 7.78 52.58
C GLN A 113 3.33 6.75 53.70
#